data_AF-A0A923V298-F1
#
_entry.id   AF-A0A923V298-F1
#
_cell.length_a   1.000
_cell.length_b   1.000
_cell.length_c   1.000
_cell.angle_alpha   90.00
_cell.angle_beta   90.00
_cell.angle_gamma   90.00
#
_symmetry.space_group_name_H-M   'P 1'
#
loop_
_entity.id
_entity.type
_entity.pdbx_description
1 polymer ?
#
loop_
_entity_poly.entity_id
_entity_poly.type
_entity_poly.pdbx_seq_one_letter_code
_entity_poly.pdbx_strand_id
1 'polypeptide(L)'
;HLVGKYYVLFDQEYKKQIEQLKSEGLSEEQAKKTAPLIVEAQKMLQKWEADDVEVMQLWNMMNEWVYAGFAVTYKNLGVAFDKYYFESSTYLLGKDTVEKGLEKGVFFKKEDGSVWIDLTAEGLDEKLVLRADGTSVYITQDLGTAKMKYDDFGMDESIYVVGNEQDYHFKVLFLILHKLGMNWANGLYHLSYGMVDLPNGKMKSREGTVVDADELIESMVETAREKSVELGKINDFSAQEKEELYKKIGLGALKYFLLKVEPKKRLLFNPAESIDFQGNTGPFIQYTHARIKSLLSKAGYKNAKLDSKFSGIAEVELDMIVLLAKYPAEIEIAALAHSPASLANYLYELAKLFNKFYHDVPPIIKTEEKNVKQFRLNLCKKTADVLDLGLSILGIDAPERM
;
A
#
# COMPACT_ATOMS: atom_id res chain seq x y z
N HIS A 1 -17.02 -9.03 -11.25
CA HIS A 1 -17.03 -7.61 -11.67
C HIS A 1 -18.42 -7.11 -12.13
N LEU A 2 -19.33 -6.80 -11.20
CA LEU A 2 -20.64 -6.22 -11.55
C LEU A 2 -20.53 -4.74 -11.94
N VAL A 3 -19.98 -3.90 -11.05
CA VAL A 3 -19.91 -2.44 -11.23
C VAL A 3 -19.10 -2.06 -12.47
N GLY A 4 -17.91 -2.62 -12.64
CA GLY A 4 -17.06 -2.34 -13.81
C GLY A 4 -17.73 -2.69 -15.15
N LYS A 5 -18.47 -3.80 -15.21
CA LYS A 5 -19.23 -4.19 -16.41
C LYS A 5 -20.27 -3.15 -16.78
N TYR A 6 -21.08 -2.70 -15.82
CA TYR A 6 -22.14 -1.71 -16.08
C TYR A 6 -21.57 -0.31 -16.32
N TYR A 7 -20.44 0.04 -15.74
CA TYR A 7 -19.73 1.29 -16.04
C TYR A 7 -19.28 1.33 -17.52
N VAL A 8 -18.68 0.24 -18.03
CA VAL A 8 -18.30 0.13 -19.44
C VAL A 8 -19.53 0.15 -20.35
N LEU A 9 -20.59 -0.57 -19.98
CA LEU A 9 -21.84 -0.59 -20.74
C LEU A 9 -22.48 0.81 -20.79
N PHE A 10 -22.48 1.54 -19.68
CA PHE A 10 -22.97 2.91 -19.62
C PHE A 10 -22.20 3.80 -20.61
N ASP A 11 -20.87 3.78 -20.61
CA ASP A 11 -20.06 4.58 -21.55
C ASP A 11 -20.35 4.22 -23.02
N GLN A 12 -20.52 2.94 -23.33
CA GLN A 12 -20.85 2.48 -24.68
C GLN A 12 -22.22 2.99 -25.14
N GLU A 13 -23.26 2.83 -24.32
CA GLU A 13 -24.61 3.27 -24.66
C GLU A 13 -24.73 4.80 -24.66
N TYR A 14 -24.05 5.48 -23.74
CA TYR A 14 -23.98 6.94 -23.70
C TYR A 14 -23.37 7.52 -24.98
N LYS A 15 -22.27 6.94 -25.48
CA LYS A 15 -21.67 7.33 -26.76
C LYS A 15 -22.62 7.13 -27.94
N LYS A 16 -23.39 6.03 -27.97
CA LYS A 16 -24.42 5.81 -29.00
C LYS A 16 -25.49 6.89 -28.97
N GLN A 17 -25.96 7.26 -27.78
CA GLN A 17 -26.96 8.34 -27.62
C GLN A 17 -26.41 9.69 -28.09
N ILE A 18 -25.13 10.00 -27.81
CA ILE A 18 -24.48 11.21 -28.31
C ILE A 18 -24.45 11.23 -29.83
N GLU A 19 -24.01 10.15 -30.48
CA GLU A 19 -23.94 10.10 -31.95
C GLU A 19 -25.32 10.18 -32.60
N GLN A 20 -26.34 9.56 -32.00
CA GLN A 20 -27.72 9.71 -32.46
C GLN A 20 -28.18 11.17 -32.38
N LEU A 21 -28.01 11.84 -31.24
CA LEU A 21 -28.42 13.24 -31.08
C LEU A 21 -27.64 14.18 -32.02
N LYS A 22 -26.37 13.89 -32.29
CA LYS A 22 -25.59 14.61 -33.31
C LYS A 22 -26.19 14.42 -34.71
N SER A 23 -26.64 13.21 -35.05
CA SER A 23 -27.30 12.95 -36.34
C SER A 23 -28.65 13.68 -36.47
N GLU A 24 -29.31 13.96 -35.34
CA GLU A 24 -30.54 14.74 -35.25
C GLU A 24 -30.30 16.27 -35.28
N GLY A 25 -29.03 16.70 -35.39
CA GLY A 25 -28.66 18.10 -35.60
C GLY A 25 -28.18 18.85 -34.35
N LEU A 26 -28.02 18.17 -33.21
CA LEU A 26 -27.42 18.78 -32.02
C LEU A 26 -25.90 18.91 -32.19
N SER A 27 -25.33 19.97 -31.62
CA SER A 27 -23.88 20.05 -31.44
C SER A 27 -23.39 18.96 -30.46
N GLU A 28 -22.12 18.58 -30.55
CA GLU A 28 -21.54 17.57 -29.66
C GLU A 28 -21.66 17.96 -28.17
N GLU A 29 -21.49 19.23 -27.81
CA GLU A 29 -21.67 19.70 -26.43
C GLU A 29 -23.12 19.59 -25.96
N GLN A 30 -24.08 19.92 -26.81
CA GLN A 30 -25.51 19.78 -26.49
C GLN A 30 -25.87 18.31 -26.33
N ALA A 31 -25.47 17.46 -27.27
CA ALA A 31 -25.71 16.02 -27.24
C ALA A 31 -25.15 15.37 -25.96
N LYS A 32 -23.94 15.75 -25.54
CA LYS A 32 -23.35 15.31 -24.26
C LYS A 32 -24.12 15.75 -23.03
N LYS A 33 -24.85 16.87 -23.07
CA LYS A 33 -25.63 17.35 -21.92
C LYS A 33 -27.07 16.82 -21.90
N THR A 34 -27.62 16.50 -23.06
CA THR A 34 -29.04 16.13 -23.22
C THR A 34 -29.28 14.65 -23.49
N ALA A 35 -28.23 13.85 -23.67
CA ALA A 35 -28.34 12.40 -23.80
C ALA A 35 -29.19 11.80 -22.66
N PRO A 36 -30.19 10.96 -22.97
CA PRO A 36 -31.13 10.46 -21.96
C PRO A 36 -30.44 9.83 -20.74
N LEU A 37 -29.40 9.01 -20.93
CA LEU A 37 -28.70 8.34 -19.84
C LEU A 37 -28.01 9.31 -18.88
N ILE A 38 -27.36 10.36 -19.39
CA ILE A 38 -26.69 11.32 -18.50
C ILE A 38 -27.70 12.19 -17.75
N VAL A 39 -28.83 12.52 -18.39
CA VAL A 39 -29.92 13.26 -17.76
C VAL A 39 -30.56 12.44 -16.64
N GLU A 40 -30.77 11.14 -16.85
CA GLU A 40 -31.26 10.22 -15.81
C GLU A 40 -30.26 10.08 -14.66
N ALA A 41 -28.97 9.94 -14.98
CA ALA A 41 -27.91 9.88 -13.96
C ALA A 41 -27.84 11.17 -13.12
N GLN A 42 -27.95 12.34 -13.75
CA GLN A 42 -28.00 13.63 -13.04
C GLN A 42 -29.23 13.75 -12.14
N LYS A 43 -30.41 13.33 -12.62
CA LYS A 43 -31.63 13.30 -11.80
C LYS A 43 -31.47 12.36 -10.60
N MET A 44 -30.85 11.20 -10.80
CA MET A 44 -30.58 10.26 -9.71
C MET A 44 -29.60 10.84 -8.69
N LEU A 45 -28.57 11.57 -9.13
CA LEU A 45 -27.66 12.29 -8.24
C LEU A 45 -28.39 13.36 -7.41
N GLN A 46 -29.28 14.15 -8.02
CA GLN A 46 -30.09 15.13 -7.29
C GLN A 46 -31.00 14.47 -6.24
N LYS A 47 -31.60 13.33 -6.58
CA LYS A 47 -32.38 12.53 -5.62
C LYS A 47 -31.51 12.00 -4.47
N TRP A 48 -30.29 11.57 -4.76
CA TRP A 48 -29.33 11.13 -3.76
C TRP A 48 -28.96 12.29 -2.80
N GLU A 49 -28.67 13.48 -3.31
CA GLU A 49 -28.40 14.67 -2.47
C GLU A 49 -29.62 15.13 -1.65
N ALA A 50 -30.83 14.79 -2.10
CA ALA A 50 -32.09 15.09 -1.40
C ALA A 50 -32.54 13.98 -0.43
N ASP A 51 -31.67 13.00 -0.14
CA ASP A 51 -31.97 11.85 0.74
C ASP A 51 -33.21 11.04 0.30
N ASP A 52 -33.45 10.92 -1.01
CA ASP A 52 -34.51 10.07 -1.54
C ASP A 52 -34.34 8.61 -1.10
N VAL A 53 -35.37 8.05 -0.48
CA VAL A 53 -35.31 6.75 0.21
C VAL A 53 -34.93 5.61 -0.73
N GLU A 54 -35.52 5.56 -1.93
CA GLU A 54 -35.27 4.46 -2.88
C GLU A 54 -33.85 4.55 -3.45
N VAL A 55 -33.41 5.75 -3.81
CA VAL A 55 -32.05 5.98 -4.32
C VAL A 55 -31.00 5.67 -3.26
N MET A 56 -31.22 6.08 -2.00
CA MET A 56 -30.31 5.80 -0.90
C MET A 56 -30.23 4.30 -0.57
N GLN A 57 -31.35 3.58 -0.60
CA GLN A 57 -31.36 2.12 -0.40
C GLN A 57 -30.55 1.40 -1.48
N LEU A 58 -30.75 1.75 -2.75
CA LEU A 58 -29.99 1.17 -3.86
C LEU A 58 -28.49 1.50 -3.76
N TRP A 59 -28.16 2.76 -3.44
CA TRP A 59 -26.78 3.20 -3.25
C TRP A 59 -26.06 2.44 -2.13
N ASN A 60 -26.72 2.29 -0.97
CA ASN A 60 -26.19 1.51 0.16
C ASN A 60 -25.96 0.05 -0.22
N MET A 61 -26.93 -0.61 -0.85
CA MET A 61 -26.81 -2.00 -1.29
C MET A 61 -25.62 -2.20 -2.24
N MET A 62 -25.45 -1.31 -3.21
CA MET A 62 -24.32 -1.40 -4.14
C MET A 62 -22.97 -1.19 -3.46
N ASN A 63 -22.87 -0.25 -2.52
CA ASN A 63 -21.65 0.00 -1.75
C ASN A 63 -21.30 -1.16 -0.82
N GLU A 64 -22.29 -1.77 -0.17
CA GLU A 64 -22.09 -2.95 0.68
C GLU A 64 -21.43 -4.10 -0.08
N TRP A 65 -21.82 -4.34 -1.34
CA TRP A 65 -21.18 -5.36 -2.18
C TRP A 65 -19.71 -5.02 -2.48
N VAL A 66 -19.41 -3.76 -2.73
CA VAL A 66 -18.04 -3.30 -2.97
C VAL A 66 -17.19 -3.46 -1.71
N TYR A 67 -17.69 -3.01 -0.56
CA TYR A 67 -16.98 -3.10 0.71
C TYR A 67 -16.78 -4.55 1.16
N ALA A 68 -17.76 -5.43 0.92
CA ALA A 68 -17.61 -6.85 1.17
C ALA A 68 -16.49 -7.47 0.31
N GLY A 69 -16.38 -7.07 -0.96
CA GLY A 69 -15.26 -7.45 -1.83
C GLY A 69 -13.92 -6.96 -1.29
N PHE A 70 -13.81 -5.67 -0.98
CA PHE A 70 -12.59 -5.09 -0.40
C PHE A 70 -12.18 -5.78 0.90
N ALA A 71 -13.12 -6.15 1.77
CA ALA A 71 -12.82 -6.86 3.00
C ALA A 71 -12.13 -8.22 2.75
N VAL A 72 -12.53 -8.94 1.69
CA VAL A 72 -11.89 -10.20 1.29
C VAL A 72 -10.46 -9.92 0.79
N THR A 73 -10.29 -8.95 -0.10
CA THR A 73 -8.98 -8.56 -0.64
C THR A 73 -8.03 -8.10 0.48
N TYR A 74 -8.48 -7.21 1.36
CA TYR A 74 -7.68 -6.72 2.50
C TYR A 74 -7.30 -7.84 3.45
N LYS A 75 -8.23 -8.74 3.79
CA LYS A 75 -7.92 -9.93 4.59
C LYS A 75 -6.86 -10.80 3.92
N ASN A 76 -6.95 -11.00 2.62
CA ASN A 76 -5.97 -11.77 1.85
C ASN A 76 -4.59 -11.11 1.80
N LEU A 77 -4.55 -9.78 1.76
CA LEU A 77 -3.32 -8.99 1.86
C LEU A 77 -2.82 -8.83 3.30
N GLY A 78 -3.59 -9.21 4.32
CA GLY A 78 -3.25 -8.97 5.73
C GLY A 78 -3.28 -7.49 6.10
N VAL A 79 -4.19 -6.72 5.51
CA VAL A 79 -4.43 -5.30 5.78
C VAL A 79 -5.71 -5.15 6.61
N ALA A 80 -5.68 -4.27 7.59
CA ALA A 80 -6.83 -3.89 8.40
C ALA A 80 -6.81 -2.38 8.66
N PHE A 81 -7.98 -1.81 8.93
CA PHE A 81 -8.13 -0.39 9.23
C PHE A 81 -8.96 -0.22 10.50
N ASP A 82 -8.52 0.68 11.38
CA ASP A 82 -9.27 1.00 12.61
C ASP A 82 -10.48 1.92 12.33
N LYS A 83 -10.39 2.73 11.26
CA LYS A 83 -11.43 3.68 10.88
C LYS A 83 -11.49 3.90 9.38
N TYR A 84 -12.71 4.02 8.86
CA TYR A 84 -12.99 4.36 7.47
C TYR A 84 -13.61 5.76 7.40
N TYR A 85 -13.11 6.58 6.48
CA TYR A 85 -13.65 7.90 6.17
C TYR A 85 -14.20 7.88 4.76
N PHE A 86 -15.50 8.16 4.63
CA PHE A 86 -16.17 8.19 3.34
C PHE A 86 -16.40 9.64 2.92
N GLU A 87 -16.07 10.00 1.68
CA GLU A 87 -16.28 11.35 1.15
C GLU A 87 -17.76 11.78 1.19
N SER A 88 -18.68 10.80 1.12
CA SER A 88 -20.12 11.01 1.31
C SER A 88 -20.48 11.55 2.69
N SER A 89 -19.59 11.41 3.68
CA SER A 89 -19.76 11.93 5.05
C SER A 89 -19.05 13.27 5.28
N THR A 90 -18.12 13.68 4.41
CA THR A 90 -17.24 14.83 4.66
C THR A 90 -17.56 16.06 3.81
N TYR A 91 -18.37 15.93 2.76
CA TYR A 91 -18.67 17.04 1.84
C TYR A 91 -19.35 18.24 2.52
N LEU A 92 -20.27 18.01 3.48
CA LEU A 92 -20.91 19.09 4.26
C LEU A 92 -19.91 19.83 5.15
N LEU A 93 -19.01 19.10 5.82
CA LEU A 93 -17.96 19.67 6.65
C LEU A 93 -16.96 20.48 5.81
N GLY A 94 -16.68 20.01 4.60
CA GLY A 94 -15.91 20.74 3.61
C GLY A 94 -16.54 22.08 3.25
N LYS A 95 -17.86 22.12 3.02
CA LYS A 95 -18.60 23.35 2.72
C LYS A 95 -18.54 24.36 3.88
N ASP A 96 -18.77 23.92 5.11
CA ASP A 96 -18.63 24.75 6.32
C ASP A 96 -17.20 25.35 6.45
N THR A 97 -16.18 24.57 6.08
CA THR A 97 -14.79 25.04 6.05
C THR A 97 -14.58 26.14 5.00
N VAL A 98 -15.22 26.01 3.83
CA VAL A 98 -15.17 27.03 2.77
C VAL A 98 -15.89 28.31 3.21
N GLU A 99 -17.04 28.21 3.86
CA GLU A 99 -17.76 29.38 4.38
C GLU A 99 -16.92 30.16 5.39
N LYS A 100 -16.31 29.47 6.37
CA LYS A 100 -15.38 30.09 7.32
C LYS A 100 -14.17 30.73 6.66
N GLY A 101 -13.67 30.14 5.57
CA GLY A 101 -12.56 30.70 4.82
C GLY A 101 -12.94 31.95 4.01
N LEU A 102 -14.19 32.05 3.54
CA LEU A 102 -14.73 33.27 2.93
C LEU A 102 -14.82 34.40 3.96
N GLU A 103 -15.33 34.11 5.18
CA GLU A 103 -15.41 35.08 6.26
C GLU A 103 -14.03 35.62 6.69
N LYS A 104 -13.00 34.77 6.65
CA LYS A 104 -11.61 35.13 6.97
C LYS A 104 -10.86 35.81 5.81
N GLY A 105 -11.48 35.93 4.63
CA GLY A 105 -10.84 36.48 3.42
C GLY A 105 -9.75 35.59 2.82
N VAL A 106 -9.72 34.30 3.17
CA VAL A 106 -8.81 33.30 2.58
C VAL A 106 -9.32 32.88 1.20
N PHE A 107 -10.64 32.78 1.04
CA PHE A 107 -11.31 32.50 -0.21
C PHE A 107 -12.00 33.76 -0.76
N PHE A 108 -12.26 33.77 -2.07
CA PHE A 108 -13.03 34.81 -2.73
C PHE A 108 -14.06 34.22 -3.69
N LYS A 109 -15.12 34.98 -3.99
CA LYS A 109 -16.14 34.61 -4.98
C LYS A 109 -15.89 35.32 -6.30
N LYS A 110 -16.04 34.58 -7.40
CA LYS A 110 -16.09 35.15 -8.76
C LYS A 110 -17.51 35.62 -9.09
N GLU A 111 -17.66 36.35 -10.19
CA GLU A 111 -18.94 36.91 -10.66
C GLU A 111 -20.02 35.83 -10.89
N ASP A 112 -19.61 34.63 -11.28
CA ASP A 112 -20.50 33.48 -11.49
C ASP A 112 -20.96 32.79 -10.19
N GLY A 113 -20.48 33.26 -9.02
CA GLY A 113 -20.80 32.70 -7.71
C GLY A 113 -19.89 31.55 -7.25
N SER A 114 -18.95 31.10 -8.09
CA SER A 114 -17.98 30.07 -7.70
C SER A 114 -16.96 30.61 -6.69
N VAL A 115 -16.46 29.73 -5.80
CA VAL A 115 -15.51 30.09 -4.73
C VAL A 115 -14.12 29.58 -5.06
N TRP A 116 -13.12 30.44 -4.90
CA TRP A 116 -11.73 30.20 -5.27
C TRP A 116 -10.76 30.60 -4.16
N ILE A 117 -9.56 30.03 -4.20
CA ILE A 117 -8.39 30.51 -3.47
C ILE A 117 -7.33 31.01 -4.45
N ASP A 118 -6.68 32.12 -4.11
CA ASP A 118 -5.50 32.61 -4.83
C ASP A 118 -4.24 32.10 -4.12
N LEU A 119 -3.45 31.32 -4.86
CA LEU A 119 -2.18 30.75 -4.42
C LEU A 119 -0.98 31.25 -5.27
N THR A 120 -1.17 32.33 -6.02
CA THR A 120 -0.13 32.90 -6.89
C THR A 120 1.09 33.39 -6.11
N ALA A 121 0.90 33.89 -4.89
CA ALA A 121 1.99 34.25 -3.98
C ALA A 121 2.87 33.05 -3.59
N GLU A 122 2.32 31.83 -3.61
CA GLU A 122 3.01 30.57 -3.36
C GLU A 122 3.53 29.89 -4.65
N GLY A 123 3.44 30.59 -5.78
CA GLY A 123 3.86 30.09 -7.09
C GLY A 123 2.92 29.04 -7.70
N LEU A 124 1.64 29.07 -7.31
CA LEU A 124 0.58 28.20 -7.84
C LEU A 124 -0.53 29.03 -8.50
N ASP A 125 -1.56 28.37 -9.01
CA ASP A 125 -2.67 29.01 -9.72
C ASP A 125 -3.84 29.27 -8.78
N GLU A 126 -4.82 30.06 -9.23
CA GLU A 126 -6.12 30.12 -8.56
C GLU A 126 -6.80 28.74 -8.62
N LYS A 127 -7.28 28.25 -7.47
CA LYS A 127 -7.96 26.95 -7.39
C LYS A 127 -9.42 27.10 -7.02
N LEU A 128 -10.28 26.44 -7.79
CA LEU A 128 -11.71 26.27 -7.48
C LEU A 128 -11.88 25.39 -6.22
N VAL A 129 -12.57 25.92 -5.22
CA VAL A 129 -12.90 25.20 -3.97
C VAL A 129 -14.40 24.96 -3.79
N LEU A 130 -15.26 25.64 -4.54
CA LEU A 130 -16.70 25.36 -4.60
C LEU A 130 -17.28 25.82 -5.94
N ARG A 131 -18.09 24.98 -6.60
CA ARG A 131 -18.71 25.33 -7.89
C ARG A 131 -19.79 26.41 -7.72
N ALA A 132 -20.12 27.09 -8.81
CA ALA A 132 -21.17 28.11 -8.86
C ALA A 132 -22.56 27.58 -8.46
N ASP A 133 -22.84 26.29 -8.74
CA ASP A 133 -24.07 25.60 -8.34
C ASP A 133 -24.06 25.15 -6.86
N GLY A 134 -23.02 25.47 -6.10
CA GLY A 134 -22.87 25.09 -4.69
C GLY A 134 -22.42 23.65 -4.46
N THR A 135 -22.14 22.87 -5.51
CA THR A 135 -21.62 21.51 -5.37
C THR A 135 -20.14 21.49 -4.97
N SER A 136 -19.75 20.52 -4.14
CA SER A 136 -18.37 20.35 -3.68
C SER A 136 -17.48 19.75 -4.77
N VAL A 137 -16.20 20.11 -4.73
CA VAL A 137 -15.12 19.48 -5.50
C VAL A 137 -14.26 18.63 -4.56
N TYR A 138 -13.34 17.84 -5.12
CA TYR A 138 -12.44 16.97 -4.33
C TYR A 138 -11.70 17.72 -3.22
N ILE A 139 -11.17 18.91 -3.52
CA ILE A 139 -10.45 19.70 -2.51
C ILE A 139 -11.36 20.09 -1.34
N THR A 140 -12.65 20.35 -1.58
CA THR A 140 -13.64 20.64 -0.53
C THR A 140 -13.84 19.42 0.37
N GLN A 141 -13.98 18.24 -0.22
CA GLN A 141 -14.19 16.99 0.51
C GLN A 141 -12.98 16.66 1.38
N ASP A 142 -11.77 16.82 0.84
CA ASP A 142 -10.53 16.57 1.58
C ASP A 142 -10.27 17.58 2.72
N LEU A 143 -10.73 18.83 2.60
CA LEU A 143 -10.73 19.77 3.73
C LEU A 143 -11.57 19.23 4.88
N GLY A 144 -12.78 18.71 4.57
CA GLY A 144 -13.63 18.06 5.55
C GLY A 144 -12.97 16.83 6.16
N THR A 145 -12.39 15.96 5.33
CA THR A 145 -11.71 14.73 5.79
C THR A 145 -10.51 15.05 6.68
N ALA A 146 -9.68 16.03 6.32
CA ALA A 146 -8.52 16.45 7.12
C ALA A 146 -8.95 16.97 8.50
N LYS A 147 -10.01 17.80 8.53
CA LYS A 147 -10.59 18.31 9.77
C LYS A 147 -11.16 17.18 10.64
N MET A 148 -11.91 16.25 10.04
CA MET A 148 -12.52 15.14 10.76
C MET A 148 -11.44 14.24 11.41
N LYS A 149 -10.38 13.90 10.67
CA LYS A 149 -9.23 13.16 11.21
C LYS A 149 -8.61 13.87 12.42
N TYR A 150 -8.47 15.19 12.36
CA TYR A 150 -7.95 15.97 13.49
C TYR A 150 -8.89 15.99 14.68
N ASP A 151 -10.18 16.23 14.46
CA ASP A 151 -11.16 16.28 15.53
C ASP A 151 -11.29 14.91 16.24
N ASP A 152 -11.11 13.81 15.50
CA ASP A 152 -11.19 12.44 16.03
C ASP A 152 -9.96 12.02 16.84
N PHE A 153 -8.76 12.44 16.43
CA PHE A 153 -7.51 11.89 16.98
C PHE A 153 -6.55 12.92 17.58
N GLY A 154 -6.72 14.22 17.30
CA GLY A 154 -5.82 15.28 17.75
C GLY A 154 -4.36 15.04 17.32
N MET A 155 -4.15 14.53 16.11
CA MET A 155 -2.84 14.01 15.70
C MET A 155 -1.76 15.09 15.59
N ASP A 156 -0.53 14.71 15.95
CA ASP A 156 0.69 15.50 15.69
C ASP A 156 1.11 15.41 14.21
N GLU A 157 0.98 14.22 13.61
CA GLU A 157 1.28 13.96 12.20
C GLU A 157 0.16 13.16 11.52
N SER A 158 -0.08 13.45 10.24
CA SER A 158 -0.98 12.67 9.38
C SER A 158 -0.35 12.47 8.01
N ILE A 159 0.04 11.22 7.73
CA ILE A 159 0.63 10.80 6.47
C ILE A 159 -0.46 10.40 5.48
N TYR A 160 -0.46 11.04 4.31
CA TYR A 160 -1.32 10.73 3.18
C TYR A 160 -0.55 9.87 2.20
N VAL A 161 -0.88 8.58 2.11
CA VAL A 161 -0.23 7.63 1.18
C VAL A 161 -1.02 7.61 -0.12
N VAL A 162 -0.63 8.45 -1.09
CA VAL A 162 -1.36 8.62 -2.36
C VAL A 162 -0.39 8.79 -3.52
N GLY A 163 -0.75 8.28 -4.70
CA GLY A 163 0.08 8.31 -5.90
C GLY A 163 0.50 9.72 -6.33
N ASN A 164 1.64 9.80 -7.00
CA ASN A 164 2.29 11.06 -7.40
C ASN A 164 1.48 11.91 -8.39
N GLU A 165 0.46 11.34 -9.03
CA GLU A 165 -0.50 12.07 -9.85
C GLU A 165 -1.32 13.11 -9.05
N GLN A 166 -1.34 13.00 -7.71
CA GLN A 166 -2.03 13.92 -6.80
C GLN A 166 -1.10 14.91 -6.07
N ASP A 167 0.19 15.00 -6.43
CA ASP A 167 1.17 15.88 -5.76
C ASP A 167 0.70 17.34 -5.68
N TYR A 168 0.19 17.88 -6.80
CA TYR A 168 -0.33 19.25 -6.84
C TYR A 168 -1.55 19.41 -5.92
N HIS A 169 -2.44 18.42 -5.90
CA HIS A 169 -3.67 18.46 -5.10
C HIS A 169 -3.35 18.54 -3.60
N PHE A 170 -2.47 17.67 -3.08
CA PHE A 170 -2.10 17.71 -1.66
C PHE A 170 -1.29 18.95 -1.29
N LYS A 171 -0.42 19.44 -2.19
CA LYS A 171 0.27 20.72 -1.98
C LYS A 171 -0.73 21.86 -1.79
N VAL A 172 -1.76 21.93 -2.65
CA VAL A 172 -2.83 22.93 -2.53
C VAL A 172 -3.64 22.73 -1.25
N LEU A 173 -4.02 21.49 -0.92
CA LEU A 173 -4.79 21.19 0.28
C LEU A 173 -4.10 21.68 1.56
N PHE A 174 -2.81 21.36 1.71
CA PHE A 174 -2.06 21.73 2.91
C PHE A 174 -1.87 23.25 2.99
N LEU A 175 -1.61 23.92 1.87
CA LEU A 175 -1.53 25.39 1.82
C LEU A 175 -2.86 26.06 2.21
N ILE A 176 -3.99 25.53 1.75
CA ILE A 176 -5.32 26.02 2.16
C ILE A 176 -5.47 25.89 3.68
N LEU A 177 -5.17 24.71 4.26
CA LEU A 177 -5.29 24.49 5.70
C LEU A 177 -4.38 25.43 6.51
N HIS A 178 -3.16 25.70 6.05
CA HIS A 178 -2.28 26.71 6.65
C HIS A 178 -2.88 28.12 6.60
N LYS A 179 -3.37 28.56 5.44
CA LYS A 179 -4.00 29.89 5.29
C LYS A 179 -5.27 30.04 6.12
N LEU A 180 -6.01 28.96 6.34
CA LEU A 180 -7.16 28.95 7.26
C LEU A 180 -6.79 29.05 8.75
N GLY A 181 -5.49 28.98 9.07
CA GLY A 181 -4.95 29.09 10.42
C GLY A 181 -5.00 27.78 11.21
N MET A 182 -5.01 26.64 10.53
CA MET A 182 -5.01 25.32 11.18
C MET A 182 -3.58 24.96 11.62
N ASN A 183 -3.26 25.13 12.90
CA ASN A 183 -1.89 24.91 13.42
C ASN A 183 -1.37 23.48 13.19
N TRP A 184 -2.27 22.50 13.19
CA TRP A 184 -1.98 21.08 12.93
C TRP A 184 -1.66 20.77 11.46
N ALA A 185 -1.87 21.73 10.54
CA ALA A 185 -1.53 21.56 9.13
C ALA A 185 -0.03 21.28 8.89
N ASN A 186 0.85 21.73 9.82
CA ASN A 186 2.29 21.48 9.76
C ASN A 186 2.65 19.98 9.88
N GLY A 187 1.78 19.18 10.51
CA GLY A 187 1.95 17.74 10.65
C GLY A 187 1.45 16.92 9.46
N LEU A 188 0.88 17.57 8.43
CA LEU A 188 0.37 16.86 7.27
C LEU A 188 1.50 16.58 6.28
N TYR A 189 1.65 15.31 5.92
CA TYR A 189 2.70 14.87 5.00
C TYR A 189 2.10 14.04 3.87
N HIS A 190 2.47 14.35 2.62
CA HIS A 190 2.08 13.55 1.46
C HIS A 190 3.21 12.56 1.13
N LEU A 191 2.99 11.29 1.49
CA LEU A 191 3.82 10.19 1.03
C LEU A 191 3.45 9.85 -0.42
N SER A 192 4.01 10.65 -1.32
CA SER A 192 3.87 10.48 -2.77
C SER A 192 4.58 9.21 -3.24
N TYR A 193 3.83 8.26 -3.82
CA TYR A 193 4.39 7.04 -4.40
C TYR A 193 4.28 7.01 -5.92
N GLY A 194 5.25 6.34 -6.58
CA GLY A 194 5.31 6.16 -8.02
C GLY A 194 4.39 5.05 -8.51
N MET A 195 3.95 5.17 -9.76
CA MET A 195 3.06 4.17 -10.37
C MET A 195 3.76 2.83 -10.59
N VAL A 196 2.96 1.76 -10.51
CA VAL A 196 3.38 0.39 -10.83
C VAL A 196 2.88 0.03 -12.22
N ASP A 197 3.80 -0.30 -13.13
CA ASP A 197 3.50 -0.81 -14.47
C ASP A 197 3.63 -2.34 -14.49
N LEU A 198 2.84 -3.01 -15.33
CA LEU A 198 2.99 -4.43 -15.64
C LEU A 198 3.64 -4.60 -17.03
N PRO A 199 4.34 -5.72 -17.30
CA PRO A 199 5.02 -5.96 -18.58
C PRO A 199 4.09 -5.90 -19.79
N ASN A 200 2.82 -6.30 -19.60
CA ASN A 200 1.80 -6.31 -20.65
C ASN A 200 1.11 -4.94 -20.85
N GLY A 201 1.58 -3.88 -20.18
CA GLY A 201 1.08 -2.51 -20.32
C GLY A 201 0.47 -1.94 -19.04
N LYS A 202 0.07 -0.66 -19.12
CA LYS A 202 -0.57 0.07 -18.01
C LYS A 202 -1.91 -0.55 -17.64
N MET A 203 -2.18 -0.66 -16.33
CA MET A 203 -3.54 -0.91 -15.81
C MET A 203 -4.47 0.21 -16.31
N LYS A 204 -5.41 -0.09 -17.21
CA LYS A 204 -6.38 0.89 -17.72
C LYS A 204 -7.81 0.40 -17.52
N SER A 205 -8.51 1.05 -16.59
CA SER A 205 -9.92 0.80 -16.27
C SER A 205 -10.89 1.00 -17.43
N ARG A 206 -10.57 1.92 -18.36
CA ARG A 206 -11.45 2.30 -19.47
C ARG A 206 -11.39 1.36 -20.67
N GLU A 207 -10.40 0.48 -20.76
CA GLU A 207 -10.19 -0.44 -21.90
C GLU A 207 -10.48 -1.91 -21.52
N GLY A 208 -10.96 -2.18 -20.30
CA GLY A 208 -11.28 -3.54 -19.83
C GLY A 208 -10.07 -4.40 -19.47
N THR A 209 -8.86 -3.83 -19.47
CA THR A 209 -7.60 -4.49 -19.11
C THR A 209 -7.18 -4.06 -17.70
N VAL A 210 -8.04 -4.32 -16.72
CA VAL A 210 -7.72 -4.14 -15.29
C VAL A 210 -7.25 -5.48 -14.78
N VAL A 211 -6.07 -5.51 -14.17
CA VAL A 211 -5.64 -6.64 -13.36
C VAL A 211 -6.24 -6.43 -11.98
N ASP A 212 -7.14 -7.33 -11.56
CA ASP A 212 -7.71 -7.24 -10.23
C ASP A 212 -6.64 -7.61 -9.18
N ALA A 213 -6.72 -7.00 -8.00
CA ALA A 213 -5.80 -7.29 -6.91
C ALA A 213 -5.90 -8.76 -6.50
N ASP A 214 -7.11 -9.31 -6.51
CA ASP A 214 -7.36 -10.72 -6.18
C ASP A 214 -6.70 -11.66 -7.22
N GLU A 215 -6.84 -11.36 -8.52
CA GLU A 215 -6.19 -12.13 -9.60
C GLU A 215 -4.67 -12.06 -9.52
N LEU A 216 -4.12 -10.88 -9.21
CA LEU A 216 -2.68 -10.72 -9.01
C LEU A 216 -2.17 -11.57 -7.84
N ILE A 217 -2.89 -11.55 -6.71
CA ILE A 217 -2.52 -12.36 -5.54
C ILE A 217 -2.58 -13.85 -5.91
N GLU A 218 -3.65 -14.30 -6.56
CA GLU A 218 -3.80 -15.69 -6.98
C GLU A 218 -2.66 -16.12 -7.91
N SER A 219 -2.31 -15.28 -8.89
CA SER A 219 -1.18 -15.52 -9.79
C SER A 219 0.15 -15.65 -9.03
N MET A 220 0.38 -14.81 -8.02
CA MET A 220 1.58 -14.88 -7.17
C MET A 220 1.63 -16.18 -6.35
N VAL A 221 0.48 -16.65 -5.86
CA VAL A 221 0.39 -17.93 -5.13
C VAL A 221 0.64 -19.11 -6.05
N GLU A 222 0.10 -19.09 -7.28
CA GLU A 222 0.32 -20.15 -8.27
C GLU A 222 1.80 -20.24 -8.67
N THR A 223 2.45 -19.11 -8.98
CA THR A 223 3.88 -19.11 -9.30
C THR A 223 4.72 -19.59 -8.12
N ALA A 224 4.34 -19.25 -6.87
CA ALA A 224 4.99 -19.79 -5.68
C ALA A 224 4.81 -21.32 -5.54
N ARG A 225 3.62 -21.83 -5.86
CA ARG A 225 3.32 -23.28 -5.87
C ARG A 225 4.20 -24.02 -6.85
N GLU A 226 4.24 -23.58 -8.11
CA GLU A 226 5.06 -24.19 -9.16
C GLU A 226 6.54 -24.27 -8.75
N LYS A 227 7.10 -23.14 -8.30
CA LYS A 227 8.52 -23.08 -7.88
C LYS A 227 8.82 -23.93 -6.65
N SER A 228 7.91 -23.99 -5.68
CA SER A 228 8.09 -24.81 -4.49
C SER A 228 8.07 -26.31 -4.81
N VAL A 229 7.24 -26.72 -5.77
CA VAL A 229 7.18 -28.11 -6.26
C VAL A 229 8.46 -28.49 -7.02
N GLU A 230 8.97 -27.61 -7.89
CA GLU A 230 10.23 -27.82 -8.62
C GLU A 230 11.43 -28.08 -7.68
N LEU A 231 11.47 -27.43 -6.51
CA LEU A 231 12.54 -27.58 -5.53
C LEU A 231 12.49 -28.89 -4.73
N GLY A 232 11.36 -29.60 -4.71
CA GLY A 232 11.25 -30.98 -4.23
C GLY A 232 11.42 -31.21 -2.72
N LYS A 233 11.21 -30.20 -1.86
CA LYS A 233 11.51 -30.26 -0.40
C LYS A 233 10.33 -30.15 0.55
N ILE A 234 9.11 -30.35 0.05
CA ILE A 234 7.85 -30.20 0.82
C ILE A 234 7.06 -31.52 0.94
N ASN A 235 7.73 -32.67 0.83
CA ASN A 235 7.07 -33.98 0.81
C ASN A 235 6.44 -34.37 2.16
N ASP A 236 6.92 -33.77 3.24
CA ASP A 236 6.48 -33.94 4.62
C ASP A 236 5.43 -32.91 5.07
N PHE A 237 4.88 -32.12 4.14
CA PHE A 237 3.78 -31.20 4.38
C PHE A 237 2.45 -31.83 3.95
N SER A 238 1.41 -31.62 4.75
CA SER A 238 0.02 -31.86 4.36
C SER A 238 -0.41 -30.92 3.23
N ALA A 239 -1.52 -31.24 2.56
CA ALA A 239 -2.07 -30.38 1.51
C ALA A 239 -2.39 -28.96 2.00
N GLN A 240 -2.89 -28.84 3.24
CA GLN A 240 -3.21 -27.54 3.85
C GLN A 240 -1.93 -26.74 4.17
N GLU A 241 -0.92 -27.36 4.76
CA GLU A 241 0.34 -26.68 5.07
C GLU A 241 1.06 -26.20 3.81
N LYS A 242 0.95 -26.95 2.71
CA LYS A 242 1.48 -26.54 1.39
C LYS A 242 0.78 -25.27 0.90
N GLU A 243 -0.55 -25.23 0.95
CA GLU A 243 -1.31 -24.09 0.47
C GLU A 243 -1.03 -22.82 1.29
N GLU A 244 -0.95 -22.96 2.61
CA GLU A 244 -0.54 -21.86 3.49
C GLU A 244 0.89 -21.38 3.20
N LEU A 245 1.81 -22.30 2.91
CA LEU A 245 3.19 -21.96 2.54
C LEU A 245 3.23 -21.19 1.21
N TYR A 246 2.52 -21.65 0.17
CA TYR A 246 2.48 -20.96 -1.12
C TYR A 246 1.92 -19.55 -0.99
N LYS A 247 0.87 -19.38 -0.17
CA LYS A 247 0.31 -18.06 0.13
C LYS A 247 1.34 -17.13 0.78
N LYS A 248 2.08 -17.62 1.79
CA LYS A 248 3.14 -16.84 2.46
C LYS A 248 4.26 -16.45 1.51
N ILE A 249 4.68 -17.36 0.64
CA ILE A 249 5.75 -17.10 -0.35
C ILE A 249 5.28 -16.08 -1.40
N GLY A 250 4.10 -16.28 -1.98
CA GLY A 250 3.54 -15.39 -3.00
C GLY A 250 3.32 -13.97 -2.48
N LEU A 251 2.73 -13.83 -1.28
CA LEU A 251 2.55 -12.51 -0.64
C LEU A 251 3.88 -11.90 -0.21
N GLY A 252 4.82 -12.72 0.29
CA GLY A 252 6.16 -12.26 0.64
C GLY A 252 6.91 -11.69 -0.56
N ALA A 253 6.83 -12.35 -1.71
CA ALA A 253 7.37 -11.86 -2.98
C ALA A 253 6.72 -10.54 -3.42
N LEU A 254 5.39 -10.48 -3.45
CA LEU A 254 4.64 -9.29 -3.87
C LEU A 254 4.97 -8.08 -3.00
N LYS A 255 4.84 -8.22 -1.67
CA LYS A 255 5.08 -7.12 -0.73
C LYS A 255 6.54 -6.69 -0.75
N TYR A 256 7.48 -7.63 -0.69
CA TYR A 256 8.90 -7.30 -0.68
C TYR A 256 9.31 -6.56 -1.96
N PHE A 257 8.82 -7.00 -3.13
CA PHE A 257 9.16 -6.36 -4.39
C PHE A 257 8.74 -4.89 -4.45
N LEU A 258 7.57 -4.57 -3.89
CA LEU A 258 7.08 -3.19 -3.79
C LEU A 258 7.82 -2.39 -2.72
N LEU A 259 8.14 -2.99 -1.58
CA LEU A 259 8.71 -2.30 -0.42
C LEU A 259 10.23 -2.11 -0.50
N LYS A 260 10.96 -2.89 -1.31
CA LYS A 260 12.43 -2.79 -1.45
C LYS A 260 12.90 -1.56 -2.24
N VAL A 261 11.99 -0.83 -2.88
CA VAL A 261 12.29 0.38 -3.66
C VAL A 261 11.77 1.63 -2.96
N GLU A 262 12.42 2.76 -3.21
CA GLU A 262 11.93 4.05 -2.71
C GLU A 262 10.51 4.34 -3.20
N PRO A 263 9.58 4.79 -2.33
CA PRO A 263 8.17 4.98 -2.67
C PRO A 263 7.96 5.81 -3.94
N LYS A 264 8.74 6.88 -4.14
CA LYS A 264 8.61 7.80 -5.29
C LYS A 264 9.01 7.19 -6.65
N LYS A 265 9.70 6.04 -6.66
CA LYS A 265 10.18 5.44 -7.91
C LYS A 265 9.03 4.75 -8.63
N ARG A 266 8.94 5.00 -9.94
CA ARG A 266 8.10 4.21 -10.83
C ARG A 266 8.69 2.80 -10.95
N LEU A 267 7.85 1.78 -10.89
CA LEU A 267 8.29 0.39 -10.80
C LEU A 267 7.61 -0.47 -11.87
N LEU A 268 8.40 -1.30 -12.55
CA LEU A 268 7.89 -2.36 -13.41
C LEU A 268 7.78 -3.64 -12.58
N PHE A 269 6.56 -4.12 -12.36
CA PHE A 269 6.31 -5.33 -11.57
C PHE A 269 6.28 -6.56 -12.47
N ASN A 270 7.31 -7.41 -12.37
CA ASN A 270 7.36 -8.70 -13.04
C ASN A 270 7.13 -9.84 -12.01
N PRO A 271 5.96 -10.51 -12.00
CA PRO A 271 5.65 -11.60 -11.07
C PRO A 271 6.74 -12.69 -11.05
N ALA A 272 7.23 -13.12 -12.21
CA ALA A 272 8.19 -14.21 -12.32
C ALA A 272 9.55 -13.88 -11.69
N GLU A 273 10.02 -12.63 -11.82
CA GLU A 273 11.28 -12.18 -11.20
C GLU A 273 11.13 -11.92 -9.69
N SER A 274 9.90 -11.70 -9.22
CA SER A 274 9.66 -11.46 -7.79
C SER A 274 9.68 -12.74 -6.96
N ILE A 275 9.47 -13.90 -7.60
CA ILE A 275 9.51 -15.24 -6.98
C ILE A 275 10.76 -16.00 -7.43
N ASP A 276 11.90 -15.58 -6.88
CA ASP A 276 13.15 -16.33 -6.97
C ASP A 276 13.65 -16.65 -5.55
N PHE A 277 14.18 -17.85 -5.35
CA PHE A 277 14.87 -18.26 -4.12
C PHE A 277 16.35 -17.88 -4.14
N GLN A 278 16.79 -17.23 -5.21
CA GLN A 278 18.08 -16.60 -5.39
C GLN A 278 17.89 -15.10 -5.67
N GLY A 279 18.83 -14.26 -5.25
CA GLY A 279 18.78 -12.82 -5.49
C GLY A 279 17.95 -12.02 -4.47
N ASN A 280 17.70 -10.74 -4.79
CA ASN A 280 17.09 -9.76 -3.89
C ASN A 280 15.56 -9.83 -3.91
N THR A 281 15.02 -10.86 -3.24
CA THR A 281 13.58 -11.19 -3.19
C THR A 281 13.10 -11.52 -1.76
N GLY A 282 11.79 -11.42 -1.52
CA GLY A 282 11.17 -11.82 -0.25
C GLY A 282 11.33 -13.32 0.03
N PRO A 283 11.07 -14.21 -0.94
CA PRO A 283 11.27 -15.65 -0.80
C PRO A 283 12.69 -16.07 -0.41
N PHE A 284 13.72 -15.37 -0.89
CA PHE A 284 15.11 -15.63 -0.47
C PHE A 284 15.30 -15.40 1.04
N ILE A 285 14.72 -14.32 1.57
CA ILE A 285 14.79 -13.98 3.00
C ILE A 285 13.97 -15.00 3.82
N GLN A 286 12.75 -15.31 3.38
CA GLN A 286 11.88 -16.32 4.01
C GLN A 286 12.54 -17.71 4.06
N TYR A 287 13.17 -18.13 2.95
CA TYR A 287 13.90 -19.38 2.88
C TYR A 287 15.10 -19.40 3.82
N THR A 288 15.82 -18.28 3.92
CA THR A 288 16.95 -18.14 4.87
C THR A 288 16.46 -18.27 6.32
N HIS A 289 15.34 -17.64 6.66
CA HIS A 289 14.71 -17.79 7.97
C HIS A 289 14.33 -19.26 8.27
N ALA A 290 13.59 -19.91 7.37
CA ALA A 290 13.19 -21.31 7.52
C ALA A 290 14.39 -22.26 7.64
N ARG A 291 15.47 -22.01 6.90
CA ARG A 291 16.73 -22.76 7.00
C ARG A 291 17.34 -22.65 8.39
N ILE A 292 17.35 -21.46 8.98
CA ILE A 292 17.84 -21.24 10.34
C ILE A 292 16.97 -22.01 11.35
N LYS A 293 15.64 -21.92 11.23
CA LYS A 293 14.71 -22.64 12.11
C LYS A 293 14.91 -24.15 12.04
N SER A 294 15.06 -24.71 10.84
CA SER A 294 15.39 -26.12 10.62
C SER A 294 16.72 -26.52 11.28
N LEU A 295 17.76 -25.69 11.15
CA LEU A 295 19.07 -25.91 11.79
C LEU A 295 18.95 -25.94 13.32
N LEU A 296 18.28 -24.95 13.91
CA LEU A 296 18.09 -24.84 15.36
C LEU A 296 17.31 -26.02 15.93
N SER A 297 16.26 -26.45 15.21
CA SER A 297 15.46 -27.63 15.56
C SER A 297 16.33 -28.90 15.54
N LYS A 298 17.08 -29.15 14.46
CA LYS A 298 18.00 -30.29 14.35
C LYS A 298 19.11 -30.28 15.41
N ALA A 299 19.55 -29.09 15.82
CA ALA A 299 20.56 -28.94 16.87
C ALA A 299 20.00 -29.09 18.29
N GLY A 300 18.68 -29.18 18.47
CA GLY A 300 18.05 -29.19 19.79
C GLY A 300 18.35 -27.91 20.57
N TYR A 301 18.35 -26.77 19.88
CA TYR A 301 18.83 -25.49 20.42
C TYR A 301 18.13 -25.13 21.73
N LYS A 302 18.95 -24.75 22.72
CA LYS A 302 18.53 -24.08 23.95
C LYS A 302 19.40 -22.85 24.13
N ASN A 303 18.79 -21.75 24.54
CA ASN A 303 19.55 -20.55 24.88
C ASN A 303 20.47 -20.87 26.07
N ALA A 304 21.77 -20.68 25.90
CA ALA A 304 22.75 -20.88 26.94
C ALA A 304 23.82 -19.79 26.87
N LYS A 305 24.30 -19.38 28.05
CA LYS A 305 25.42 -18.44 28.17
C LYS A 305 26.71 -19.14 27.76
N LEU A 306 27.61 -18.37 27.18
CA LEU A 306 28.98 -18.80 26.91
C LEU A 306 29.80 -18.64 28.18
N ASP A 307 30.88 -19.42 28.28
CA ASP A 307 31.87 -19.20 29.32
C ASP A 307 32.49 -17.80 29.20
N SER A 308 32.80 -17.16 30.32
CA SER A 308 33.32 -15.78 30.38
C SER A 308 34.69 -15.59 29.72
N LYS A 309 35.34 -16.68 29.27
CA LYS A 309 36.63 -16.69 28.58
C LYS A 309 36.52 -17.10 27.11
N PHE A 310 35.32 -17.08 26.52
CA PHE A 310 35.15 -17.43 25.12
C PHE A 310 35.98 -16.51 24.20
N SER A 311 36.78 -17.14 23.35
CA SER A 311 37.59 -16.50 22.30
C SER A 311 37.45 -17.33 21.02
N GLY A 312 37.72 -16.74 19.85
CA GLY A 312 37.66 -17.46 18.57
C GLY A 312 36.47 -17.10 17.69
N ILE A 313 36.04 -15.83 17.74
CA ILE A 313 35.09 -15.27 16.77
C ILE A 313 35.80 -15.16 15.42
N ALA A 314 35.25 -15.81 14.40
CA ALA A 314 35.72 -15.68 13.03
C ALA A 314 35.33 -14.32 12.44
N GLU A 315 36.03 -13.87 11.40
CA GLU A 315 35.75 -12.58 10.73
C GLU A 315 34.29 -12.48 10.26
N VAL A 316 33.78 -13.53 9.61
CA VAL A 316 32.38 -13.58 9.15
C VAL A 316 31.37 -13.59 10.30
N GLU A 317 31.74 -14.09 11.47
CA GLU A 317 30.89 -14.06 12.68
C GLU A 317 30.86 -12.65 13.28
N LEU A 318 32.00 -11.94 13.25
CA LEU A 318 32.08 -10.54 13.66
C LEU A 318 31.26 -9.64 12.73
N ASP A 319 31.36 -9.85 11.41
CA ASP A 319 30.54 -9.13 10.41
C ASP A 319 29.04 -9.31 10.69
N MET A 320 28.62 -10.54 11.00
CA MET A 320 27.23 -10.83 11.38
C MET A 320 26.80 -10.08 12.64
N ILE A 321 27.65 -10.06 13.68
CA ILE A 321 27.36 -9.31 14.92
C ILE A 321 27.18 -7.83 14.62
N VAL A 322 28.10 -7.23 13.84
CA VAL A 322 28.05 -5.82 13.48
C VAL A 322 26.78 -5.51 12.69
N LEU A 323 26.42 -6.35 11.72
CA LEU A 323 25.21 -6.15 10.91
C LEU A 323 23.94 -6.31 11.75
N LEU A 324 23.87 -7.30 12.65
CA LEU A 324 22.74 -7.45 13.57
C LEU A 324 22.58 -6.25 14.51
N ALA A 325 23.69 -5.66 14.97
CA ALA A 325 23.66 -4.49 15.84
C ALA A 325 23.08 -3.23 15.16
N LYS A 326 23.06 -3.17 13.83
CA LYS A 326 22.49 -2.05 13.07
C LYS A 326 20.96 -2.06 13.00
N TYR A 327 20.30 -3.17 13.32
CA TYR A 327 18.85 -3.31 13.13
C TYR A 327 18.00 -2.16 13.72
N PRO A 328 18.24 -1.70 14.97
CA PRO A 328 17.46 -0.57 15.52
C PRO A 328 17.64 0.73 14.72
N ALA A 329 18.86 1.01 14.26
CA ALA A 329 19.14 2.20 13.46
C ALA A 329 18.50 2.14 12.07
N GLU A 330 18.44 0.95 11.46
CA GLU A 330 17.77 0.77 10.16
C GLU A 330 16.25 0.99 10.25
N ILE A 331 15.63 0.62 11.37
CA ILE A 331 14.22 0.95 11.65
C ILE A 331 14.04 2.46 11.77
N GLU A 332 14.91 3.13 12.53
CA GLU A 332 14.86 4.59 12.71
C GLU A 332 15.02 5.33 11.38
N ILE A 333 15.98 4.89 10.54
CA ILE A 333 16.17 5.42 9.19
C ILE A 333 14.89 5.25 8.35
N ALA A 334 14.28 4.07 8.37
CA ALA A 334 13.06 3.80 7.62
C ALA A 334 11.89 4.69 8.08
N ALA A 335 11.73 4.85 9.39
CA ALA A 335 10.67 5.66 9.99
C ALA A 335 10.83 7.15 9.63
N LEU A 336 12.02 7.72 9.83
CA LEU A 336 12.30 9.14 9.53
C LEU A 336 12.16 9.44 8.03
N ALA A 337 12.55 8.50 7.17
CA ALA A 337 12.42 8.64 5.72
C ALA A 337 10.99 8.35 5.22
N HIS A 338 10.10 7.83 6.06
CA HIS A 338 8.81 7.26 5.67
C HIS A 338 8.94 6.24 4.54
N SER A 339 10.04 5.47 4.54
CA SER A 339 10.40 4.56 3.46
C SER A 339 10.86 3.21 4.04
N PRO A 340 10.12 2.11 3.78
CA PRO A 340 10.51 0.78 4.25
C PRO A 340 11.68 0.18 3.45
N ALA A 341 12.16 0.86 2.41
CA ALA A 341 13.17 0.35 1.49
C ALA A 341 14.51 0.07 2.16
N SER A 342 14.94 0.91 3.10
CA SER A 342 16.18 0.67 3.86
C SER A 342 16.11 -0.63 4.66
N LEU A 343 15.00 -0.83 5.39
CA LEU A 343 14.76 -2.04 6.17
C LEU A 343 14.70 -3.28 5.28
N ALA A 344 13.97 -3.23 4.16
CA ALA A 344 13.88 -4.35 3.22
C ALA A 344 15.26 -4.76 2.70
N ASN A 345 16.07 -3.80 2.24
CA ASN A 345 17.42 -4.09 1.74
C ASN A 345 18.39 -4.53 2.85
N TYR A 346 18.23 -4.02 4.08
CA TYR A 346 18.97 -4.50 5.25
C TYR A 346 18.71 -6.00 5.51
N LEU A 347 17.44 -6.42 5.49
CA LEU A 347 17.08 -7.83 5.71
C LEU A 347 17.63 -8.75 4.63
N TYR A 348 17.67 -8.29 3.38
CA TYR A 348 18.33 -9.01 2.29
C TYR A 348 19.84 -9.17 2.53
N GLU A 349 20.55 -8.10 2.88
CA GLU A 349 21.99 -8.19 3.18
C GLU A 349 22.27 -9.05 4.41
N LEU A 350 21.39 -9.03 5.42
CA LEU A 350 21.48 -9.94 6.57
C LEU A 350 21.30 -11.40 6.17
N ALA A 351 20.29 -11.72 5.35
CA ALA A 351 20.07 -13.08 4.85
C ALA A 351 21.24 -13.57 3.98
N LYS A 352 21.78 -12.70 3.14
CA LYS A 352 22.95 -12.98 2.29
C LYS A 352 24.21 -13.22 3.12
N LEU A 353 24.49 -12.37 4.10
CA LEU A 353 25.64 -12.55 5.00
C LEU A 353 25.49 -13.80 5.86
N PHE A 354 24.28 -14.13 6.32
CA PHE A 354 24.02 -15.38 7.02
C PHE A 354 24.35 -16.60 6.17
N ASN A 355 23.94 -16.61 4.90
CA ASN A 355 24.24 -17.72 3.99
C ASN A 355 25.75 -17.88 3.76
N LYS A 356 26.51 -16.76 3.69
CA LYS A 356 27.98 -16.78 3.68
C LYS A 356 28.54 -17.37 4.98
N PHE A 357 28.11 -16.85 6.14
CA PHE A 357 28.48 -17.38 7.46
C PHE A 357 28.26 -18.88 7.56
N TYR A 358 27.07 -19.37 7.17
CA TYR A 358 26.71 -20.78 7.25
C TYR A 358 27.60 -21.68 6.37
N HIS A 359 28.12 -21.15 5.26
CA HIS A 359 29.02 -21.85 4.36
C HIS A 359 30.48 -21.82 4.83
N ASP A 360 30.95 -20.66 5.31
CA ASP A 360 32.37 -20.41 5.59
C ASP A 360 32.81 -21.02 6.93
N VAL A 361 31.89 -21.25 7.87
CA VAL A 361 32.21 -21.90 9.15
C VAL A 361 32.09 -23.43 9.07
N PRO A 362 32.86 -24.19 9.87
CA PRO A 362 32.66 -25.63 10.01
C PRO A 362 31.20 -25.96 10.34
N PRO A 363 30.63 -27.08 9.82
CA PRO A 363 29.23 -27.41 10.01
C PRO A 363 28.81 -27.30 11.49
N ILE A 364 27.88 -26.38 11.77
CA ILE A 364 27.55 -25.94 13.13
C ILE A 364 27.16 -27.12 14.02
N ILE A 365 26.35 -28.05 13.52
CA ILE A 365 25.92 -29.25 14.26
C ILE A 365 27.11 -30.16 14.62
N LYS A 366 28.10 -30.26 13.73
CA LYS A 366 29.28 -31.13 13.87
C LYS A 366 30.45 -30.45 14.59
N THR A 367 30.30 -29.19 15.02
CA THR A 367 31.33 -28.48 15.78
C THR A 367 31.49 -29.13 17.15
N GLU A 368 32.68 -29.67 17.45
CA GLU A 368 32.96 -30.37 18.71
C GLU A 368 33.13 -29.41 19.90
N GLU A 369 33.74 -28.25 19.66
CA GLU A 369 33.96 -27.25 20.69
C GLU A 369 32.63 -26.63 21.14
N LYS A 370 32.24 -26.93 22.39
CA LYS A 370 30.91 -26.59 22.93
C LYS A 370 30.61 -25.10 22.90
N ASN A 371 31.55 -24.25 23.29
CA ASN A 371 31.35 -22.80 23.32
C ASN A 371 31.20 -22.21 21.91
N VAL A 372 32.05 -22.61 20.96
CA VAL A 372 31.94 -22.18 19.55
C VAL A 372 30.61 -22.63 18.95
N LYS A 373 30.22 -23.89 19.17
CA LYS A 373 28.92 -24.41 18.71
C LYS A 373 27.76 -23.61 19.31
N GLN A 374 27.77 -23.38 20.63
CA GLN A 374 26.70 -22.63 21.30
C GLN A 374 26.65 -21.17 20.83
N PHE A 375 27.80 -20.52 20.63
CA PHE A 375 27.88 -19.16 20.11
C PHE A 375 27.24 -19.05 18.73
N ARG A 376 27.63 -19.94 17.81
CA ARG A 376 27.05 -20.00 16.46
C ARG A 376 25.55 -20.24 16.49
N LEU A 377 25.07 -21.14 17.36
CA LEU A 377 23.63 -21.38 17.52
C LEU A 377 22.89 -20.16 18.08
N ASN A 378 23.47 -19.43 19.04
CA ASN A 378 22.92 -18.17 19.53
C ASN A 378 22.88 -17.11 18.43
N LEU A 379 23.91 -17.03 17.58
CA LEU A 379 23.98 -16.11 16.43
C LEU A 379 22.92 -16.45 15.38
N CYS A 380 22.75 -17.74 15.07
CA CYS A 380 21.65 -18.24 14.23
C CYS A 380 20.30 -17.82 14.80
N LYS A 381 20.03 -18.07 16.09
CA LYS A 381 18.77 -17.69 16.73
C LYS A 381 18.50 -16.19 16.63
N LYS A 382 19.51 -15.35 16.91
CA LYS A 382 19.36 -13.90 16.80
C LYS A 382 19.13 -13.43 15.38
N THR A 383 19.76 -14.07 14.40
CA THR A 383 19.50 -13.79 12.98
C THR A 383 18.06 -14.13 12.61
N ALA A 384 17.55 -15.30 12.98
CA ALA A 384 16.16 -15.66 12.72
C ALA A 384 15.17 -14.67 13.36
N ASP A 385 15.42 -14.26 14.62
CA ASP A 385 14.57 -13.30 15.32
C ASP A 385 14.51 -11.95 14.61
N VAL A 386 15.65 -11.43 14.13
CA VAL A 386 15.70 -10.16 13.40
C VAL A 386 15.04 -10.28 12.03
N LEU A 387 15.22 -11.40 11.32
CA LEU A 387 14.53 -11.63 10.05
C LEU A 387 13.01 -11.70 10.22
N ASP A 388 12.52 -12.41 11.25
CA ASP A 388 11.10 -12.54 11.56
C ASP A 388 10.47 -11.19 11.92
N LEU A 389 11.08 -10.46 12.87
CA LEU A 389 10.61 -9.13 13.28
C LEU A 389 10.67 -8.12 12.13
N GLY A 390 11.75 -8.12 11.36
CA GLY A 390 11.92 -7.23 10.22
C GLY A 390 10.89 -7.50 9.12
N LEU A 391 10.66 -8.77 8.76
CA LEU A 391 9.64 -9.14 7.78
C LEU A 391 8.23 -8.79 8.29
N SER A 392 7.96 -8.97 9.59
CA SER A 392 6.68 -8.61 10.20
C SER A 392 6.38 -7.10 10.09
N ILE A 393 7.38 -6.23 10.27
CA ILE A 393 7.23 -4.77 10.05
C ILE A 393 6.85 -4.48 8.59
N LEU A 394 7.38 -5.25 7.63
CA LEU A 394 7.03 -5.17 6.22
C LEU A 394 5.68 -5.84 5.88
N GLY A 395 4.99 -6.39 6.88
CA GLY A 395 3.76 -7.16 6.70
C GLY A 395 3.97 -8.50 5.99
N ILE A 396 5.17 -9.07 6.05
CA ILE A 396 5.54 -10.34 5.41
C ILE A 396 5.69 -11.41 6.49
N ASP A 397 5.03 -12.54 6.30
CA ASP A 397 5.18 -13.69 7.20
C ASP A 397 6.49 -14.42 6.95
N ALA A 398 7.24 -14.75 8.02
CA ALA A 398 8.43 -15.59 7.94
C ALA A 398 8.06 -17.06 8.23
N PRO A 399 8.08 -17.98 7.25
CA PRO A 399 7.72 -19.38 7.49
C PRO A 399 8.76 -20.09 8.38
N GLU A 400 8.29 -20.97 9.25
CA GLU A 400 9.16 -21.81 10.11
C GLU A 400 9.82 -22.97 9.33
N ARG A 401 9.17 -23.42 8.26
CA ARG A 401 9.64 -24.48 7.34
C ARG A 401 9.26 -24.06 5.92
N MET A 402 10.16 -24.31 4.96
CA MET A 402 10.04 -23.94 3.55
C MET A 402 10.86 -24.88 2.68
#